data_AF-F7PVS3-F1
#
_entry.id   AF-F7PVS3-F1
#
_cell.length_a   1.000
_cell.length_b   1.000
_cell.length_c   1.000
_cell.angle_alpha   90.00
_cell.angle_beta   90.00
_cell.angle_gamma   90.00
#
_symmetry.space_group_name_H-M   'P 1'
#
loop_
_entity.id
_entity.type
_entity.pdbx_description
1 polymer ?
#
loop_
_entity_poly.entity_id
_entity_poly.type
_entity_poly.pdbx_seq_one_letter_code
_entity_poly.pdbx_strand_id
1 'polypeptide(L)'
;MEQYLNFMGKQVTVVMDRPLGSTHPRYNELYYPINYGYIPNTLAEDHREIDAYIVGEFVPLSVYQGIVIAVIVRKNDVENKLVVAKKGNIYSKEQIEALVEFSERFYDHYVIMG
;
A
#
# COMPACT_ATOMS: atom_id res chain seq x y z
N MET A 1 0.97 5.44 13.90
CA MET A 1 2.32 5.79 13.37
C MET A 1 3.40 4.78 13.73
N GLU A 2 3.81 4.64 15.00
CA GLU A 2 4.92 3.74 15.40
C GLU A 2 4.75 2.30 14.89
N GLN A 3 3.51 1.79 14.90
CA GLN A 3 3.22 0.45 14.39
C GLN A 3 3.58 0.26 12.91
N TYR A 4 3.42 1.27 12.07
CA TYR A 4 3.73 1.18 10.64
C TYR A 4 5.24 1.22 10.41
N LEU A 5 5.95 2.06 11.16
CA LEU A 5 7.42 2.12 11.12
C LEU A 5 8.06 0.80 11.56
N ASN A 6 7.41 0.04 12.45
CA ASN A 6 7.87 -1.30 12.83
C ASN A 6 7.87 -2.30 11.67
N PHE A 7 7.17 -2.04 10.57
CA PHE A 7 7.21 -2.86 9.36
C PHE A 7 8.31 -2.44 8.39
N MET A 8 8.87 -1.23 8.51
CA MET A 8 9.85 -0.70 7.57
C MET A 8 11.03 -1.66 7.39
N GLY A 9 11.38 -1.97 6.13
CA GLY A 9 12.45 -2.89 5.79
C GLY A 9 12.17 -4.37 6.07
N LYS A 10 11.02 -4.73 6.64
CA LYS A 10 10.65 -6.12 6.93
C LYS A 10 9.95 -6.77 5.75
N GLN A 11 10.13 -8.08 5.63
CA GLN A 11 9.35 -8.89 4.71
C GLN A 11 7.95 -9.13 5.28
N VAL A 12 6.93 -8.95 4.46
CA VAL A 12 5.52 -9.14 4.80
C VAL A 12 4.85 -10.04 3.76
N THR A 13 3.74 -10.67 4.17
CA THR A 13 2.81 -11.32 3.25
C THR A 13 1.57 -10.44 3.12
N VAL A 14 1.21 -10.08 1.89
CA VAL A 14 0.02 -9.29 1.56
C VAL A 14 -0.97 -10.19 0.83
N VAL A 15 -2.23 -10.17 1.26
CA VAL A 15 -3.35 -10.84 0.59
C VAL A 15 -4.14 -9.79 -0.18
N MET A 16 -4.37 -10.01 -1.48
CA MET A 16 -5.00 -9.00 -2.32
C MET A 16 -6.49 -8.88 -2.01
N ASP A 17 -6.92 -7.65 -1.75
CA ASP A 17 -8.34 -7.25 -1.73
C ASP A 17 -8.74 -6.71 -3.10
N ARG A 18 -7.85 -5.93 -3.73
CA ARG A 18 -8.06 -5.31 -5.04
C ARG A 18 -6.84 -5.59 -5.93
N PRO A 19 -6.84 -6.72 -6.64
CA PRO A 19 -5.81 -7.04 -7.61
C PRO A 19 -5.72 -5.98 -8.71
N LEU A 20 -4.56 -5.88 -9.36
CA LEU A 20 -4.35 -4.97 -10.49
C LEU A 20 -5.47 -5.13 -11.53
N GLY A 21 -6.04 -4.00 -11.98
CA GLY A 21 -7.11 -3.96 -12.97
C GLY A 21 -8.52 -4.11 -12.38
N SER A 22 -8.66 -4.37 -11.08
CA SER A 22 -9.96 -4.35 -10.40
C SER A 22 -10.46 -2.92 -10.14
N THR A 23 -11.74 -2.80 -9.80
CA THR A 23 -12.38 -1.53 -9.43
C THR A 23 -12.72 -1.48 -7.96
N HIS A 24 -12.85 -0.27 -7.41
CA HIS A 24 -13.24 -0.10 -6.01
C HIS A 24 -14.70 -0.57 -5.79
N PRO A 25 -15.00 -1.39 -4.76
CA PRO A 25 -16.34 -1.97 -4.56
C PRO A 25 -17.47 -0.95 -4.41
N ARG A 26 -17.15 0.26 -3.91
CA ARG A 26 -18.11 1.37 -3.75
C ARG A 26 -18.02 2.44 -4.84
N TYR A 27 -16.92 2.48 -5.58
CA TYR A 27 -16.63 3.52 -6.57
C TYR A 27 -16.15 2.83 -7.86
N ASN A 28 -17.09 2.35 -8.66
CA ASN A 28 -16.80 1.56 -9.87
C ASN A 28 -15.97 2.30 -10.94
N GLU A 29 -15.89 3.63 -10.88
CA GLU A 29 -15.04 4.46 -11.76
C GLU A 29 -13.57 4.53 -11.29
N LEU A 30 -13.26 4.09 -10.06
CA LEU A 30 -11.91 4.05 -9.53
C LEU A 30 -11.28 2.67 -9.79
N TYR A 31 -10.34 2.64 -10.72
CA TYR A 31 -9.55 1.46 -11.06
C TYR A 31 -8.26 1.41 -10.25
N TYR A 32 -7.81 0.20 -9.93
CA TYR A 32 -6.53 -0.05 -9.26
C TYR A 32 -5.44 -0.38 -10.30
N PRO A 33 -4.54 0.57 -10.64
CA PRO A 33 -3.47 0.34 -11.62
C PRO A 33 -2.31 -0.49 -11.04
N ILE A 34 -2.33 -0.75 -9.74
CA ILE A 34 -1.38 -1.60 -9.00
C ILE A 34 -2.15 -2.56 -8.09
N ASN A 35 -1.50 -3.63 -7.63
CA ASN A 35 -2.14 -4.53 -6.66
C ASN A 35 -2.27 -3.85 -5.29
N TYR A 36 -3.42 -4.05 -4.65
CA TYR A 36 -3.73 -3.55 -3.32
C TYR A 36 -4.30 -4.67 -2.46
N GLY A 37 -3.89 -4.71 -1.20
CA GLY A 37 -4.32 -5.72 -0.27
C GLY A 37 -4.01 -5.33 1.17
N TYR A 38 -4.00 -6.33 2.04
CA TYR A 38 -3.77 -6.15 3.47
C TYR A 38 -2.81 -7.20 4.02
N ILE A 39 -2.21 -6.91 5.17
CA ILE A 39 -1.33 -7.84 5.90
C ILE A 39 -2.18 -8.63 6.91
N PRO A 40 -2.33 -9.95 6.76
CA PRO A 40 -3.14 -10.76 7.69
C PRO A 40 -2.66 -10.70 9.13
N ASN A 41 -3.59 -10.85 10.08
CA ASN A 41 -3.33 -10.86 11.53
C ASN A 41 -2.67 -9.55 12.04
N THR A 42 -2.99 -8.43 11.42
CA THR A 42 -2.63 -7.09 11.90
C THR A 42 -3.89 -6.33 12.29
N LEU A 43 -3.74 -5.24 13.04
CA LEU A 43 -4.86 -4.39 13.44
C LEU A 43 -4.46 -2.92 13.32
N ALA A 44 -5.12 -2.21 12.42
CA ALA A 44 -4.99 -0.79 12.20
C ALA A 44 -6.01 -0.01 13.07
N GLU A 45 -5.93 1.31 12.99
CA GLU A 45 -6.75 2.25 13.77
C GLU A 45 -8.26 2.12 13.49
N ASP A 46 -8.67 1.62 12.31
CA ASP A 46 -10.06 1.40 11.91
C ASP A 46 -10.61 0.01 12.31
N HIS A 47 -9.84 -0.75 13.09
CA HIS A 47 -10.12 -2.13 13.49
C HIS A 47 -10.09 -3.16 12.34
N ARG A 48 -9.41 -2.85 11.22
CA ARG A 48 -9.13 -3.79 10.13
C ARG A 48 -7.64 -4.08 10.01
N GLU A 49 -7.27 -4.99 9.12
CA GLU A 49 -5.88 -5.25 8.79
C GLU A 49 -5.20 -4.03 8.15
N ILE A 50 -3.88 -3.93 8.32
CA ILE A 50 -3.07 -2.87 7.72
C ILE A 50 -3.00 -3.09 6.20
N ASP A 51 -3.46 -2.07 5.47
CA ASP A 51 -3.46 -2.06 4.01
C ASP A 51 -2.07 -1.77 3.41
N ALA A 52 -1.84 -2.32 2.21
CA ALA A 52 -0.60 -2.20 1.48
C ALA A 52 -0.80 -2.09 -0.04
N TYR A 53 -0.03 -1.20 -0.66
CA TYR A 53 0.17 -1.14 -2.10
C TYR A 53 1.36 -2.02 -2.50
N ILE A 54 1.23 -2.77 -3.60
CA ILE A 54 2.34 -3.51 -4.21
C ILE A 54 2.84 -2.74 -5.43
N VAL A 55 4.10 -2.32 -5.42
CA VAL A 55 4.74 -1.63 -6.55
C VAL A 55 5.71 -2.53 -7.30
N GLY A 56 5.80 -2.35 -8.62
CA GLY A 56 6.73 -3.08 -9.49
C GLY A 56 6.23 -4.43 -10.01
N GLU A 57 4.97 -4.78 -9.75
CA GLU A 57 4.32 -5.98 -10.29
C GLU A 57 3.26 -5.59 -11.32
N PHE A 58 3.29 -6.24 -12.49
CA PHE A 58 2.49 -5.86 -13.67
C PHE A 58 1.42 -6.89 -14.05
N VAL A 59 1.08 -7.78 -13.12
CA VAL A 59 0.01 -8.77 -13.26
C VAL A 59 -0.88 -8.77 -12.01
N PRO A 60 -2.16 -9.16 -12.11
CA PRO A 60 -3.01 -9.36 -10.94
C PRO A 60 -2.44 -10.49 -10.07
N LEU A 61 -2.43 -10.26 -8.75
CA LEU A 61 -1.94 -11.22 -7.77
C LEU A 61 -3.06 -11.67 -6.83
N SER A 62 -2.89 -12.83 -6.20
CA SER A 62 -3.72 -13.26 -5.06
C SER A 62 -3.02 -13.05 -3.73
N VAL A 63 -1.72 -13.38 -3.66
CA VAL A 63 -0.86 -13.21 -2.49
C VAL A 63 0.52 -12.71 -2.96
N TYR A 64 1.14 -11.84 -2.17
CA TYR A 64 2.47 -11.32 -2.46
C TYR A 64 3.37 -11.36 -1.22
N GLN A 65 4.64 -11.71 -1.41
CA GLN A 65 5.67 -11.58 -0.39
C GLN A 65 6.71 -10.56 -0.84
N GLY A 66 6.88 -9.49 -0.06
CA GLY A 66 7.78 -8.40 -0.40
C GLY A 66 8.27 -7.65 0.82
N ILE A 67 9.10 -6.64 0.60
CA ILE A 67 9.67 -5.77 1.63
C ILE A 67 8.86 -4.49 1.70
N VAL A 68 8.54 -4.03 2.91
CA VAL A 68 7.96 -2.69 3.12
C VAL A 68 9.06 -1.65 2.90
N ILE A 69 8.87 -0.79 1.90
CA ILE A 69 9.85 0.22 1.47
C ILE A 69 9.43 1.66 1.82
N ALA A 70 8.16 1.87 2.15
CA ALA A 70 7.65 3.16 2.58
C ALA A 70 6.36 3.03 3.39
N VAL A 71 6.03 4.09 4.10
CA VAL A 71 4.74 4.31 4.78
C VAL A 71 4.12 5.58 4.23
N ILE A 72 2.86 5.48 3.79
CA ILE A 72 2.04 6.63 3.42
C ILE A 72 1.20 7.01 4.63
N VAL A 73 1.38 8.24 5.09
CA VAL A 73 0.68 8.77 6.25
C VAL A 73 -0.37 9.76 5.78
N ARG A 74 -1.64 9.50 6.10
CA ARG A 74 -2.73 10.43 5.83
C ARG A 74 -2.95 11.33 7.05
N LYS A 75 -3.04 12.64 6.84
CA LYS A 75 -3.25 13.63 7.90
C LYS A 75 -4.72 13.85 8.21
N ASN A 76 -5.58 13.64 7.21
CA ASN A 76 -7.02 13.87 7.28
C ASN A 76 -7.84 12.57 7.28
N ASP A 77 -7.18 11.42 7.45
CA ASP A 77 -7.78 10.09 7.46
C ASP A 77 -7.00 9.21 8.46
N VAL A 78 -7.68 8.25 9.08
CA VAL A 78 -7.09 7.42 10.13
C VAL A 78 -6.28 6.24 9.59
N GLU A 79 -6.47 5.87 8.32
CA GLU A 79 -5.86 4.70 7.72
C GLU A 79 -4.53 5.06 7.01
N ASN A 80 -3.40 4.73 7.62
CA ASN A 80 -2.12 4.79 6.94
C ASN A 80 -1.94 3.56 6.04
N LYS A 81 -1.12 3.66 5.00
CA LYS A 81 -0.87 2.58 4.04
C LYS A 81 0.62 2.21 4.02
N LEU A 82 0.91 0.93 3.84
CA LEU A 82 2.27 0.47 3.56
C LEU A 82 2.52 0.41 2.05
N VAL A 83 3.77 0.55 1.64
CA VAL A 83 4.20 0.30 0.25
C VAL A 83 5.18 -0.86 0.27
N VAL A 84 4.86 -1.90 -0.50
CA VAL A 84 5.59 -3.17 -0.53
C VAL A 84 6.14 -3.40 -1.93
N ALA A 85 7.39 -3.84 -2.01
CA ALA A 85 8.06 -4.13 -3.27
C ALA A 85 8.94 -5.38 -3.16
N LYS A 86 9.41 -5.88 -4.30
CA LYS A 86 10.41 -6.93 -4.34
C LYS A 86 11.70 -6.47 -3.66
N LYS A 87 12.33 -7.37 -2.89
CA LYS A 87 13.62 -7.10 -2.23
C LYS A 87 14.67 -6.64 -3.26
N GLY A 88 15.33 -5.52 -2.96
CA GLY A 88 16.38 -4.94 -3.80
C GLY A 88 15.89 -3.95 -4.85
N ASN A 89 14.57 -3.83 -5.06
CA ASN A 89 14.03 -2.73 -5.86
C ASN A 89 14.16 -1.42 -5.08
N ILE A 90 14.60 -0.37 -5.77
CA ILE A 90 14.80 0.97 -5.20
C ILE A 90 13.81 1.90 -5.89
N TYR A 91 13.05 2.64 -5.08
CA TYR A 91 12.13 3.66 -5.55
C TYR A 91 12.45 4.99 -4.87
N SER A 92 12.39 6.08 -5.63
CA SER A 92 12.36 7.42 -5.04
C SER A 92 10.98 7.69 -4.43
N LYS A 93 10.91 8.70 -3.56
CA LYS A 93 9.65 9.17 -3.00
C LYS A 93 8.66 9.57 -4.10
N GLU A 94 9.13 10.30 -5.10
CA GLU A 94 8.33 10.81 -6.21
C GLU A 94 7.79 9.67 -7.08
N GLN A 95 8.57 8.59 -7.26
CA GLN A 95 8.10 7.39 -7.96
C GLN A 95 6.98 6.70 -7.18
N ILE A 96 7.10 6.60 -5.85
CA ILE A 96 6.03 6.04 -5.02
C ILE A 96 4.78 6.92 -5.10
N GLU A 97 4.92 8.24 -4.92
CA GLU A 97 3.82 9.21 -5.00
C GLU A 97 3.09 9.10 -6.35
N ALA A 98 3.82 9.02 -7.46
CA ALA A 98 3.22 8.87 -8.79
C ALA A 98 2.45 7.54 -8.96
N LEU A 99 2.95 6.44 -8.39
CA LEU A 99 2.32 5.12 -8.50
C LEU A 99 1.04 5.01 -7.66
N VAL A 100 0.94 5.76 -6.56
CA VAL A 100 -0.22 5.73 -5.65
C VAL A 100 -1.18 6.90 -5.84
N GLU A 101 -0.85 7.86 -6.72
CA GLU A 101 -1.62 9.08 -6.99
C GLU A 101 -3.10 8.79 -7.27
N PHE A 102 -3.41 7.72 -8.00
CA PHE A 102 -4.78 7.36 -8.38
C PHE A 102 -5.76 7.31 -7.18
N SER A 103 -5.26 6.94 -6.00
CA SER A 103 -6.00 6.86 -4.74
C SER A 103 -5.57 7.96 -3.77
N GLU A 104 -4.28 8.18 -3.59
CA GLU A 104 -3.78 9.12 -2.58
C GLU A 104 -4.02 10.60 -2.91
N ARG A 105 -4.35 10.94 -4.17
CA ARG A 105 -4.76 12.30 -4.55
C ARG A 105 -6.00 12.83 -3.82
N PHE A 106 -6.79 11.93 -3.24
CA PHE A 106 -7.99 12.28 -2.47
C PHE A 106 -7.70 12.60 -0.99
N TYR A 107 -6.44 12.48 -0.55
CA TYR A 107 -6.02 12.64 0.84
C TYR A 107 -4.87 13.63 0.98
N ASP A 108 -4.83 14.37 2.11
CA ASP A 108 -3.61 15.09 2.50
C ASP A 108 -2.67 14.07 3.13
N HIS A 109 -1.59 13.74 2.43
CA HIS A 109 -0.68 12.69 2.84
C HIS A 109 0.79 13.10 2.69
N TYR A 110 1.67 12.29 3.28
CA TYR A 110 3.10 12.34 3.03
C TYR A 110 3.70 10.94 3.10
N VAL A 111 4.78 10.73 2.37
CA VAL A 111 5.51 9.45 2.32
C VAL A 111 6.75 9.50 3.19
N ILE A 112 6.91 8.49 4.05
CA ILE A 112 8.14 8.20 4.81
C ILE A 112 8.85 7.03 4.12
N MET A 113 10.09 7.26 3.70
CA MET A 113 10.93 6.23 3.05
C MET A 113 11.65 5.37 4.09
N GLY A 114 11.91 4.10 3.72
CA GLY A 114 12.74 3.15 4.48
C GLY A 114 14.19 3.10 4.08
#